data_AF-F0NEF1-F1
#
_entry.id   AF-F0NEF1-F1
#
_cell.length_a   1.000
_cell.length_b   1.000
_cell.length_c   1.000
_cell.angle_alpha   90.00
_cell.angle_beta   90.00
_cell.angle_gamma   90.00
#
_symmetry.space_group_name_H-M   'P 1'
#
loop_
_entity.id
_entity.type
_entity.pdbx_description
1 polymer ?
#
loop_
_entity_poly.entity_id
_entity_poly.type
_entity_poly.pdbx_seq_one_letter_code
_entity_poly.pdbx_strand_id
1 'polypeptide(L)' 'MVNRIVLKCEVCGETFNSNSLYYQHKVLQHSEYKPIVKEDGYECPVCHEKRRRAASMLTHIGLQHITNKPIRVELQ' A
#
# COMPACT_ATOMS: atom_id res chain seq x y z
N MET A 1 19.14 12.30 19.48
CA MET A 1 18.97 12.13 18.02
C MET A 1 17.90 11.07 17.83
N VAL A 2 16.80 11.38 17.16
CA VAL A 2 15.69 10.42 16.97
C VAL A 2 15.93 9.72 15.64
N ASN A 3 16.51 8.52 15.69
CA ASN A 3 16.66 7.71 14.49
C ASN A 3 15.28 7.31 13.97
N ARG A 4 14.90 7.79 12.79
CA ARG A 4 13.60 7.54 12.17
C ARG A 4 13.78 6.68 10.92
N ILE A 5 13.19 5.49 10.92
CA ILE A 5 13.14 4.63 9.74
C ILE A 5 11.97 5.05 8.87
N VAL A 6 12.24 5.30 7.59
CA VAL A 6 11.23 5.54 6.56
C VAL A 6 11.29 4.47 5.48
N LEU A 7 10.20 4.33 4.74
CA LEU A 7 10.01 3.38 3.67
C LEU A 7 10.06 4.11 2.34
N LYS A 8 11.09 3.84 1.54
CA LYS A 8 11.26 4.44 0.23
C LYS A 8 10.66 3.55 -0.86
N CYS A 9 9.86 4.14 -1.75
CA CYS A 9 9.36 3.50 -2.94
C CYS A 9 10.50 3.22 -3.91
N GLU A 10 10.64 1.97 -4.32
CA GLU A 10 11.64 1.55 -5.31
C GLU A 10 11.32 2.05 -6.73
N VAL A 11 10.06 2.40 -7.02
CA VAL A 11 9.62 2.83 -8.36
C VAL A 11 9.85 4.33 -8.57
N CYS A 12 9.37 5.17 -7.65
CA CYS A 12 9.43 6.63 -7.79
C CYS A 12 10.33 7.33 -6.75
N GLY A 13 10.82 6.61 -5.75
CA GLY A 13 11.69 7.18 -4.72
C GLY A 13 10.99 7.95 -3.60
N GLU A 14 9.66 8.08 -3.61
CA GLU A 14 8.91 8.71 -2.51
C GLU A 14 9.09 7.98 -1.18
N THR A 15 9.14 8.72 -0.08
CA THR A 15 9.35 8.17 1.27
C THR A 15 8.10 8.27 2.13
N PHE A 16 7.82 7.20 2.87
CA PHE A 16 6.65 7.06 3.73
C PHE A 16 7.07 6.72 5.16
N ASN A 17 6.32 7.21 6.13
CA ASN A 17 6.58 6.97 7.55
C ASN A 17 5.85 5.74 8.11
N SER A 18 5.05 5.06 7.28
CA SER A 18 4.27 3.89 7.69
C SER A 18 4.06 2.94 6.52
N ASN A 19 3.94 1.65 6.83
CA ASN A 19 3.67 0.61 5.83
C ASN A 19 2.34 0.85 5.11
N SER A 20 1.29 1.26 5.83
CA SER A 20 -0.03 1.47 5.24
C SER A 20 0.00 2.53 4.13
N LEU A 21 0.67 3.66 4.36
CA LEU A 21 0.80 4.71 3.35
C LEU A 21 1.64 4.25 2.16
N TYR A 22 2.76 3.56 2.41
CA TYR A 22 3.57 2.97 1.36
C TYR A 22 2.76 2.04 0.44
N TYR A 23 2.04 1.07 1.01
CA TYR A 23 1.27 0.11 0.22
C TYR A 23 0.09 0.76 -0.50
N GLN A 24 -0.58 1.73 0.14
CA GLN A 24 -1.63 2.51 -0.52
C GLN A 24 -1.09 3.28 -1.73
N HIS A 25 0.05 3.96 -1.57
CA HIS A 25 0.75 4.61 -2.68
C HIS A 25 1.07 3.60 -3.79
N LYS A 26 1.66 2.45 -3.45
CA LYS A 26 2.07 1.44 -4.43
C LYS A 26 0.88 0.89 -5.22
N VAL A 27 -0.25 0.65 -4.57
CA VAL A 27 -1.48 0.21 -5.23
C VAL A 27 -2.06 1.30 -6.13
N LEU A 28 -2.07 2.54 -5.68
CA LEU A 28 -2.70 3.64 -6.42
C LEU A 28 -1.86 4.13 -7.61
N GLN A 29 -0.54 4.13 -7.48
CA GLN A 29 0.37 4.76 -8.44
C GLN A 29 1.14 3.77 -9.32
N HIS A 30 1.30 2.51 -8.86
CA HIS A 30 2.26 1.56 -9.44
C HIS A 30 1.71 0.13 -9.54
N SER A 31 0.38 -0.03 -9.53
CA SER A 31 -0.29 -1.32 -9.63
C SER A 31 -1.51 -1.24 -10.54
N GLU A 32 -1.77 -2.34 -11.25
CA GLU A 32 -2.99 -2.52 -12.05
C GLU A 32 -4.18 -3.02 -11.20
N TYR A 33 -3.92 -3.54 -10.00
CA TYR A 33 -4.95 -4.08 -9.12
C TYR A 33 -5.71 -2.96 -8.37
N LYS A 34 -6.83 -2.52 -8.95
CA LYS A 34 -7.72 -1.52 -8.34
C LYS A 34 -8.88 -2.19 -7.60
N PRO A 35 -9.22 -1.74 -6.36
CA PRO A 35 -10.39 -2.25 -5.64
C PRO A 35 -11.66 -2.16 -6.48
N ILE A 36 -12.47 -3.21 -6.47
CA ILE A 36 -13.81 -3.20 -7.05
C ILE A 36 -14.73 -2.48 -6.06
N VAL A 37 -15.38 -1.41 -6.50
CA VAL A 37 -16.34 -0.68 -5.67
C VAL A 37 -17.67 -1.43 -5.66
N LYS A 38 -18.20 -1.69 -4.47
CA LYS A 38 -19.52 -2.27 -4.21
C LYS A 38 -20.34 -1.27 -3.39
N GLU A 39 -21.65 -1.46 -3.34
CA GLU A 39 -22.56 -0.57 -2.59
C GLU A 39 -22.19 -0.48 -1.10
N ASP A 40 -21.72 -1.57 -0.50
CA ASP A 40 -21.40 -1.69 0.93
C ASP A 40 -19.90 -1.65 1.24
N GLY A 41 -19.06 -1.38 0.25
CA GLY A 41 -17.61 -1.27 0.44
C GLY A 41 -16.78 -1.59 -0.79
N TYR A 42 -15.70 -2.32 -0.57
CA TYR A 42 -14.67 -2.60 -1.56
C TYR A 42 -14.36 -4.08 -1.57
N GLU A 43 -14.19 -4.64 -2.76
CA GLU A 43 -13.84 -6.02 -2.98
C GLU A 43 -12.47 -6.12 -3.65
N CYS A 44 -11.65 -7.06 -3.19
CA CYS A 44 -10.34 -7.30 -3.76
C CYS A 44 -10.49 -7.96 -5.14
N PRO A 45 -9.89 -7.39 -6.21
CA PRO A 45 -9.99 -7.97 -7.55
C PRO A 45 -9.23 -9.28 -7.71
N VAL A 46 -8.38 -9.66 -6.75
CA VAL A 46 -7.52 -10.85 -6.81
C VAL A 46 -8.11 -12.02 -6.03
N CYS A 47 -8.53 -11.79 -4.78
CA CYS A 47 -9.02 -12.85 -3.89
C CYS A 47 -10.47 -12.68 -3.43
N HIS A 48 -11.19 -11.67 -3.93
CA HIS A 48 -12.60 -11.40 -3.62
C HIS A 48 -12.91 -11.11 -2.14
N GLU A 49 -11.91 -10.85 -1.31
CA GLU A 49 -12.13 -10.41 0.07
C GLU A 49 -12.80 -9.04 0.10
N LYS A 50 -13.73 -8.84 1.04
CA LYS A 50 -14.46 -7.59 1.21
C LYS A 50 -13.91 -6.76 2.37
N ARG A 51 -13.77 -5.45 2.17
CA ARG A 51 -13.44 -4.48 3.22
C ARG A 51 -14.35 -3.26 3.10
N ARG A 52 -14.79 -2.72 4.24
CA ARG A 52 -15.67 -1.54 4.29
C ARG A 52 -14.99 -0.22 3.90
N ARG A 53 -13.66 -0.14 3.99
CA ARG A 53 -12.89 1.10 3.77
C ARG A 53 -11.90 0.93 2.63
N ALA A 54 -11.83 1.93 1.76
CA ALA A 54 -10.88 1.98 0.64
C ALA A 54 -9.43 1.79 1.11
N ALA A 55 -9.02 2.56 2.12
CA ALA A 55 -7.66 2.51 2.68
C ALA A 55 -7.28 1.10 3.16
N SER A 56 -8.21 0.39 3.80
CA SER A 56 -8.00 -0.98 4.25
C SER A 56 -7.89 -1.96 3.07
N MET A 57 -8.69 -1.77 2.01
CA MET A 57 -8.59 -2.59 0.80
C MET A 57 -7.28 -2.35 0.05
N LEU A 58 -6.87 -1.10 -0.12
CA LEU A 58 -5.59 -0.75 -0.74
C LEU A 58 -4.42 -1.34 0.05
N THR A 59 -4.41 -1.22 1.38
CA THR A 59 -3.37 -1.86 2.20
C THR A 59 -3.40 -3.39 2.08
N HIS A 60 -4.59 -4.02 2.02
CA HIS A 60 -4.72 -5.46 1.76
C HIS A 60 -4.08 -5.85 0.41
N ILE A 61 -4.45 -5.17 -0.68
CA ILE A 61 -3.92 -5.46 -2.01
C ILE A 61 -2.39 -5.31 -2.02
N GLY A 62 -1.88 -4.22 -1.47
CA GLY A 62 -0.45 -3.97 -1.43
C GLY A 62 0.33 -4.99 -0.60
N LEU A 63 -0.20 -5.44 0.53
CA LEU A 63 0.48 -6.41 1.40
C LEU A 63 0.42 -7.84 0.87
N GLN A 64 -0.70 -8.23 0.26
CA GLN A 64 -0.98 -9.64 -0.06
C GLN A 64 -0.74 -9.97 -1.53
N HIS A 65 -0.90 -9.01 -2.42
CA HIS A 65 -0.93 -9.26 -3.88
C HIS A 65 0.13 -8.47 -4.65
N ILE A 66 0.97 -7.69 -3.96
CA ILE A 66 2.11 -6.99 -4.56
C ILE A 66 3.42 -7.52 -3.97
N THR A 67 4.32 -7.97 -4.85
CA THR A 67 5.61 -8.59 -4.49
C THR A 67 6.69 -7.61 -4.01
N ASN A 68 6.51 -6.32 -4.29
CA ASN A 68 7.55 -5.32 -4.17
C ASN A 68 7.54 -4.63 -2.81
N LYS A 69 8.60 -4.85 -2.02
CA LYS A 69 8.74 -4.36 -0.65
C LYS A 69 9.45 -2.99 -0.61
N PRO A 70 9.16 -2.17 0.42
CA PRO A 70 9.81 -0.87 0.55
C PRO A 70 11.30 -1.02 0.87
N ILE A 71 12.11 -0.08 0.39
CA ILE A 71 13.49 0.09 0.85
C ILE A 71 13.46 0.78 2.22
N ARG A 72 14.11 0.20 3.23
CA ARG A 72 14.22 0.82 4.56
C ARG A 72 15.36 1.83 4.56
N VAL A 73 15.06 3.08 4.91
CA VAL A 73 16.03 4.17 4.98
C VAL A 73 16.05 4.72 6.40
N GLU A 74 17.22 4.78 7.00
CA GLU A 74 17.44 5.42 8.30
C GLU A 74 17.76 6.90 8.10
N LEU A 75 16.97 7.77 8.73
CA LEU A 75 17.22 9.21 8.79
C LEU A 75 17.76 9.54 10.21
N GLN A 76 18.87 10.26 10.26
CA GLN A 76 19.54 10.74 11.48
C GLN A 76 18.92 12.05 11.99
#